data_AF-A0A8H8RX10-F1
#
_entry.id   AF-A0A8H8RX10-F1
#
_cell.length_a   1.000
_cell.length_b   1.000
_cell.length_c   1.000
_cell.angle_alpha   90.00
_cell.angle_beta   90.00
_cell.angle_gamma   90.00
#
_symmetry.space_group_name_H-M   'P 1'
#
loop_
_entity.id
_entity.type
_entity.pdbx_description
1 polymer ?
#
loop_
_entity_poly.entity_id
_entity_poly.type
_entity_poly.pdbx_seq_one_letter_code
_entity_poly.pdbx_strand_id
1 'polypeptide(L)'
;MGYKVLSDINAVSVVMPTALIGTVLLTLRGRGVGMAELIRRVEWLSERVRAKGGRVAHFGNAPTAVVIERGLEVLGKDLVGLVEGLPEPTYYAVDRFQLSFYRNMTIHLFIAEALVCASMYTRVKQGGSPANQRISYDELRSQVLFLSQLFRGEFIYPTEGLGANLDNTLRAFEADKIVDLVRDSEGNITAIDLSDVERAAGRENFDFYCFLIWPFVEAFWLGAVALMGFAPPKTYQGDGWLPVKKCQDSAQLGDLSYFEAVNKETLKNAWTRFEEEGIILVAKSRNSKIPPKAKLAPEWKSTRNPENDLLIPEGRLWDFTEKIAQSRREGKNRRDGATVSTRVLRLTDTIGRVLYAESMADAGMTEEDKALSKKQQKRRQAMKARAHL
;
A
#
# COMPACT_ATOMS: atom_id res chain seq x y z
N MET A 1 7.96 -18.48 16.92
CA MET A 1 7.96 -19.73 16.11
C MET A 1 7.35 -19.50 14.73
N GLY A 2 6.12 -18.94 14.61
CA GLY A 2 5.47 -18.70 13.30
C GLY A 2 6.26 -17.80 12.32
N TYR A 3 6.83 -16.68 12.78
CA TYR A 3 7.65 -15.81 11.92
C TYR A 3 8.90 -16.48 11.35
N LYS A 4 9.52 -17.39 12.10
CA LYS A 4 10.67 -18.17 11.63
C LYS A 4 10.25 -19.15 10.54
N VAL A 5 9.14 -19.87 10.75
CA VAL A 5 8.60 -20.80 9.74
C VAL A 5 8.21 -20.09 8.45
N LEU A 6 7.55 -18.93 8.52
CA LEU A 6 7.23 -18.13 7.33
C LEU A 6 8.48 -17.60 6.64
N SER A 7 9.49 -17.16 7.41
CA SER A 7 10.80 -16.76 6.86
C SER A 7 11.49 -17.93 6.14
N ASP A 8 11.45 -19.13 6.73
CA ASP A 8 12.04 -20.34 6.17
C ASP A 8 11.30 -20.78 4.89
N ILE A 9 9.96 -20.66 4.86
CA ILE A 9 9.13 -20.90 3.65
C ILE A 9 9.50 -19.94 2.53
N ASN A 10 9.61 -18.63 2.84
CA ASN A 10 10.01 -17.63 1.86
C ASN A 10 11.42 -17.93 1.31
N ALA A 11 12.35 -18.35 2.18
CA ALA A 11 13.73 -18.68 1.77
C ALA A 11 13.84 -19.89 0.83
N VAL A 12 12.87 -20.82 0.86
CA VAL A 12 12.85 -21.99 -0.04
C VAL A 12 11.91 -21.84 -1.24
N SER A 13 11.11 -20.77 -1.27
CA SER A 13 10.10 -20.55 -2.31
C SER A 13 10.76 -20.24 -3.67
N VAL A 14 10.20 -20.82 -4.73
CA VAL A 14 10.68 -20.63 -6.10
C VAL A 14 9.80 -19.59 -6.80
N VAL A 15 10.43 -18.53 -7.29
CA VAL A 15 9.80 -17.48 -8.08
C VAL A 15 9.57 -18.01 -9.51
N MET A 16 8.30 -18.08 -9.90
CA MET A 16 7.87 -18.51 -11.24
C MET A 16 7.97 -17.36 -12.26
N PRO A 17 8.10 -17.63 -13.58
CA PRO A 17 8.12 -16.58 -14.60
C PRO A 17 6.85 -15.74 -14.61
N THR A 18 5.69 -16.34 -14.36
CA THR A 18 4.43 -15.60 -14.23
C THR A 18 4.49 -14.57 -13.09
N ALA A 19 5.18 -14.89 -11.99
CA ALA A 19 5.46 -13.97 -10.89
C ALA A 19 6.37 -12.82 -11.34
N LEU A 20 7.44 -13.11 -12.08
CA LEU A 20 8.36 -12.10 -12.62
C LEU A 20 7.65 -11.17 -13.61
N ILE A 21 6.94 -11.74 -14.60
CA ILE A 21 6.19 -11.00 -15.62
C ILE A 21 5.12 -10.12 -14.97
N GLY A 22 4.31 -10.69 -14.07
CA GLY A 22 3.29 -9.93 -13.33
C GLY A 22 3.90 -8.80 -12.51
N THR A 23 5.03 -9.03 -11.85
CA THR A 23 5.77 -8.00 -11.12
C THR A 23 6.23 -6.88 -12.05
N VAL A 24 6.86 -7.21 -13.18
CA VAL A 24 7.35 -6.22 -14.16
C VAL A 24 6.19 -5.39 -14.71
N LEU A 25 5.10 -6.02 -15.16
CA LEU A 25 3.93 -5.32 -15.71
C LEU A 25 3.27 -4.36 -14.70
N LEU A 26 3.37 -4.64 -13.39
CA LEU A 26 2.84 -3.78 -12.34
C LEU A 26 3.79 -2.65 -11.90
N THR A 27 5.09 -2.80 -12.17
CA THR A 27 6.16 -1.91 -11.66
C THR A 27 6.78 -1.01 -12.74
N LEU A 28 6.29 -1.09 -13.98
CA LEU A 28 6.71 -0.19 -15.05
C LEU A 28 5.95 1.13 -15.04
N ARG A 29 6.66 2.20 -15.43
CA ARG A 29 6.05 3.51 -15.72
C ARG A 29 5.44 3.46 -17.13
N GLY A 30 4.12 3.41 -17.24
CA GLY A 30 3.46 3.50 -18.54
C GLY A 30 2.14 2.77 -18.59
N ARG A 31 1.57 2.68 -19.80
CA ARG A 31 0.34 1.93 -20.08
C ARG A 31 0.61 0.52 -20.60
N GLY A 32 1.86 0.14 -20.82
CA GLY A 32 2.26 -1.17 -21.31
C GLY A 32 3.76 -1.22 -21.61
N VAL A 33 4.22 -2.34 -22.15
CA VAL A 33 5.63 -2.64 -22.43
C VAL A 33 5.77 -3.50 -23.69
N GLY A 34 6.80 -3.23 -24.50
CA GLY A 34 7.18 -4.09 -25.62
C GLY A 34 7.84 -5.40 -25.15
N MET A 35 7.96 -6.37 -26.05
CA MET A 35 8.59 -7.66 -25.73
C MET A 35 10.07 -7.50 -25.36
N ALA A 36 10.82 -6.66 -26.09
CA ALA A 36 12.25 -6.47 -25.84
C ALA A 36 12.51 -5.90 -24.44
N GLU A 37 11.71 -4.90 -24.05
CA GLU A 37 11.79 -4.28 -22.73
C GLU A 37 11.29 -5.22 -21.63
N LEU A 38 10.24 -6.02 -21.89
CA LEU A 38 9.77 -7.03 -20.95
C LEU A 38 10.86 -8.08 -20.67
N ILE A 39 11.56 -8.56 -21.69
CA ILE A 39 12.70 -9.47 -21.54
C ILE A 39 13.76 -8.84 -20.65
N ARG A 40 14.23 -7.62 -21.00
CA ARG A 40 15.27 -6.92 -20.24
C ARG A 40 14.93 -6.80 -18.75
N ARG A 41 13.69 -6.42 -18.45
CA ARG A 41 13.24 -6.19 -17.06
C ARG A 41 13.01 -7.50 -16.30
N VAL A 42 12.57 -8.56 -16.96
CA VAL A 42 12.44 -9.91 -16.36
C VAL A 42 13.81 -10.51 -16.07
N GLU A 43 14.79 -10.35 -16.96
CA GLU A 43 16.18 -10.80 -16.75
C GLU A 43 16.80 -10.07 -15.56
N TRP A 44 16.71 -8.73 -15.56
CA TRP A 44 17.16 -7.91 -14.44
C TRP A 44 16.51 -8.35 -13.12
N LEU A 45 15.18 -8.51 -13.09
CA LEU A 45 14.50 -8.95 -11.86
C LEU A 45 14.93 -10.35 -11.43
N SER A 46 15.16 -11.26 -12.38
CA SER A 46 15.65 -12.61 -12.10
C SER A 46 17.03 -12.59 -11.45
N GLU A 47 17.94 -11.74 -11.92
CA GLU A 47 19.26 -11.53 -11.31
C GLU A 47 19.12 -10.96 -9.90
N ARG A 48 18.24 -9.97 -9.71
CA ARG A 48 17.98 -9.37 -8.39
C ARG A 48 17.43 -10.39 -7.39
N VAL A 49 16.53 -11.28 -7.83
CA VAL A 49 16.01 -12.38 -7.00
C VAL A 49 17.15 -13.31 -6.57
N ARG A 50 18.03 -13.70 -7.49
CA ARG A 50 19.17 -14.58 -7.19
C ARG A 50 20.18 -13.91 -6.26
N ALA A 51 20.45 -12.62 -6.46
CA ALA A 51 21.34 -11.83 -5.60
C ALA A 51 20.81 -11.74 -4.16
N LYS A 52 19.49 -11.86 -3.96
CA LYS A 52 18.84 -11.94 -2.64
C LYS A 52 18.74 -13.36 -2.07
N GLY A 53 19.39 -14.33 -2.70
CA GLY A 53 19.32 -15.74 -2.29
C GLY A 53 17.99 -16.42 -2.65
N GLY A 54 17.10 -15.72 -3.36
CA GLY A 54 15.86 -16.28 -3.89
C GLY A 54 16.12 -17.24 -5.05
N ARG A 55 15.21 -18.18 -5.26
CA ARG A 55 15.29 -19.15 -6.36
C ARG A 55 14.35 -18.73 -7.47
N VAL A 56 14.86 -18.66 -8.70
CA VAL A 56 14.03 -18.50 -9.91
C VAL A 56 13.84 -19.87 -10.54
N ALA A 57 12.62 -20.23 -10.93
CA ALA A 57 12.36 -21.48 -11.61
C ALA A 57 13.24 -21.61 -12.86
N HIS A 58 13.90 -22.76 -13.00
CA HIS A 58 14.79 -23.04 -14.11
C HIS A 58 14.00 -23.70 -15.24
N PHE A 59 14.04 -23.12 -16.44
CA PHE A 59 13.30 -23.61 -17.62
C PHE A 59 14.23 -24.33 -18.61
N GLY A 60 15.19 -25.09 -18.08
CA GLY A 60 16.25 -25.70 -18.88
C GLY A 60 17.06 -24.64 -19.64
N ASN A 61 17.50 -24.99 -20.86
CA ASN A 61 18.22 -24.09 -21.77
C ASN A 61 17.30 -23.23 -22.66
N ALA A 62 16.03 -23.07 -22.30
CA ALA A 62 15.11 -22.26 -23.09
C ALA A 62 15.51 -20.77 -23.03
N PRO A 63 15.51 -20.04 -24.17
CA PRO A 63 15.72 -18.60 -24.17
C PRO A 63 14.68 -17.86 -23.33
N THR A 64 15.07 -16.74 -22.70
CA THR A 64 14.17 -15.94 -21.85
C THR A 64 12.88 -15.53 -22.56
N ALA A 65 12.97 -15.18 -23.85
CA ALA A 65 11.81 -14.84 -24.69
C ALA A 65 10.76 -15.95 -24.71
N VAL A 66 11.16 -17.21 -24.92
CA VAL A 66 10.26 -18.38 -24.95
C VAL A 66 9.60 -18.61 -23.60
N VAL A 67 10.34 -18.41 -22.52
CA VAL A 67 9.82 -18.52 -21.15
C VAL A 67 8.77 -17.43 -20.88
N ILE A 68 9.01 -16.22 -21.38
CA ILE A 68 8.07 -15.09 -21.23
C ILE A 68 6.81 -15.32 -22.06
N GLU A 69 6.91 -15.76 -23.31
CA GLU A 69 5.75 -16.10 -24.16
C GLU A 69 4.85 -17.12 -23.49
N ARG A 70 5.42 -18.24 -23.02
CA ARG A 70 4.66 -19.26 -22.27
C ARG A 70 4.07 -18.71 -20.97
N GLY A 71 4.80 -17.85 -20.28
CA GLY A 71 4.31 -17.19 -19.07
C GLY A 71 3.12 -16.27 -19.35
N LEU A 72 3.13 -15.54 -20.46
CA LEU A 72 2.03 -14.69 -20.92
C LEU A 72 0.80 -15.53 -21.31
N GLU A 73 0.98 -16.67 -21.98
CA GLU A 73 -0.10 -17.62 -22.27
C GLU A 73 -0.77 -18.14 -20.99
N VAL A 74 0.03 -18.49 -19.96
CA VAL A 74 -0.47 -18.95 -18.67
C VAL A 74 -1.22 -17.85 -17.92
N LEU A 75 -0.74 -16.61 -17.98
CA LEU A 75 -1.45 -15.47 -17.39
C LEU A 75 -2.77 -15.19 -18.11
N GLY A 76 -2.81 -15.42 -19.42
CA GLY A 76 -4.01 -15.30 -20.24
C GLY A 76 -4.49 -13.86 -20.43
N LYS A 77 -5.43 -13.69 -21.37
CA LYS A 77 -5.96 -12.37 -21.79
C LYS A 77 -6.73 -11.61 -20.71
N ASP A 78 -7.23 -12.32 -19.69
CA ASP A 78 -8.00 -11.73 -18.60
C ASP A 78 -7.08 -10.99 -17.61
N LEU A 79 -5.81 -11.39 -17.52
CA LEU A 79 -4.80 -10.74 -16.67
C LEU A 79 -3.90 -9.81 -17.47
N VAL A 80 -3.50 -10.21 -18.68
CA VAL A 80 -2.55 -9.47 -19.53
C VAL A 80 -3.12 -9.27 -20.94
N GLY A 81 -3.27 -8.01 -21.32
CA GLY A 81 -3.75 -7.62 -22.64
C GLY A 81 -2.59 -7.37 -23.60
N LEU A 82 -2.89 -7.49 -24.89
CA LEU A 82 -1.98 -7.23 -26.00
C LEU A 82 -2.58 -6.15 -26.90
N VAL A 83 -1.80 -5.12 -27.22
CA VAL A 83 -2.12 -4.16 -28.27
C VAL A 83 -1.30 -4.49 -29.50
N GLU A 84 -1.99 -4.87 -30.56
CA GLU A 84 -1.43 -5.17 -31.88
C GLU A 84 -1.53 -3.94 -32.81
N GLY A 85 -0.84 -3.98 -33.95
CA GLY A 85 -0.85 -2.88 -34.94
C GLY A 85 0.05 -1.69 -34.60
N LEU A 86 0.86 -1.81 -33.54
CA LEU A 86 1.98 -0.93 -33.24
C LEU A 86 3.28 -1.49 -33.84
N PRO A 87 4.33 -0.68 -34.02
CA PRO A 87 5.64 -1.17 -34.48
C PRO A 87 6.20 -2.31 -33.61
N GLU A 88 5.89 -2.31 -32.31
CA GLU A 88 6.16 -3.42 -31.39
C GLU A 88 4.87 -3.78 -30.62
N PRO A 89 4.48 -5.07 -30.56
CA PRO A 89 3.34 -5.50 -29.76
C PRO A 89 3.53 -5.08 -28.29
N THR A 90 2.50 -4.47 -27.72
CA THR A 90 2.58 -3.88 -26.37
C THR A 90 1.70 -4.65 -25.39
N TYR A 91 2.31 -5.20 -24.34
CA TYR A 91 1.65 -5.93 -23.27
C TYR A 91 1.27 -4.99 -22.12
N TYR A 92 0.11 -5.20 -21.51
CA TYR A 92 -0.35 -4.38 -20.37
C TYR A 92 -1.19 -5.19 -19.38
N ALA A 93 -1.16 -4.78 -18.11
CA ALA A 93 -1.98 -5.39 -17.08
C ALA A 93 -3.46 -5.00 -17.24
N VAL A 94 -4.33 -5.99 -17.50
CA VAL A 94 -5.78 -5.83 -17.59
C VAL A 94 -6.37 -5.84 -16.19
N ASP A 95 -6.26 -6.98 -15.48
CA ASP A 95 -6.65 -7.08 -14.07
C ASP A 95 -5.41 -6.92 -13.17
N ARG A 96 -5.12 -5.66 -12.85
CA ARG A 96 -4.01 -5.30 -11.95
C ARG A 96 -4.16 -5.89 -10.54
N PHE A 97 -5.40 -6.07 -10.07
CA PHE A 97 -5.68 -6.61 -8.75
C PHE A 97 -5.28 -8.08 -8.69
N GLN A 98 -5.75 -8.90 -9.63
CA GLN A 98 -5.35 -10.30 -9.69
C GLN A 98 -3.86 -10.47 -10.00
N LEU A 99 -3.29 -9.65 -10.89
CA LEU A 99 -1.87 -9.68 -11.19
C LEU A 99 -1.01 -9.34 -9.96
N SER A 100 -1.55 -8.59 -8.98
CA SER A 100 -0.84 -8.25 -7.75
C SER A 100 -0.54 -9.47 -6.86
N PHE A 101 -1.32 -10.56 -6.97
CA PHE A 101 -1.01 -11.82 -6.27
C PHE A 101 0.32 -12.43 -6.73
N TYR A 102 0.65 -12.28 -8.01
CA TYR A 102 1.92 -12.72 -8.59
C TYR A 102 3.10 -11.88 -8.10
N ARG A 103 2.92 -10.56 -7.96
CA ARG A 103 3.92 -9.66 -7.33
C ARG A 103 4.16 -10.01 -5.87
N ASN A 104 3.15 -10.46 -5.13
CA ASN A 104 3.33 -10.80 -3.72
C ASN A 104 4.29 -11.98 -3.51
N MET A 105 4.53 -12.81 -4.53
CA MET A 105 5.55 -13.86 -4.48
C MET A 105 6.99 -13.32 -4.57
N THR A 106 7.20 -12.10 -5.09
CA THR A 106 8.54 -11.51 -5.26
C THR A 106 8.84 -10.44 -4.21
N ILE A 107 7.81 -9.74 -3.74
CA ILE A 107 7.95 -8.56 -2.88
C ILE A 107 8.76 -8.80 -1.61
N HIS A 108 8.61 -9.99 -0.99
CA HIS A 108 9.21 -10.31 0.30
C HIS A 108 10.75 -10.29 0.27
N LEU A 109 11.37 -10.50 -0.91
CA LEU A 109 12.83 -10.45 -1.10
C LEU A 109 13.38 -9.03 -1.11
N PHE A 110 12.51 -8.03 -1.31
CA PHE A 110 12.90 -6.64 -1.60
C PHE A 110 12.26 -5.64 -0.63
N ILE A 111 11.77 -6.09 0.54
CA ILE A 111 11.07 -5.21 1.48
C ILE A 111 11.99 -4.12 2.02
N ALA A 112 13.24 -4.45 2.36
CA ALA A 112 14.18 -3.45 2.88
C ALA A 112 14.46 -2.36 1.82
N GLU A 113 14.72 -2.76 0.58
CA GLU A 113 14.90 -1.88 -0.57
C GLU A 113 13.68 -1.00 -0.80
N ALA A 114 12.48 -1.61 -0.80
CA ALA A 114 11.22 -0.91 -1.00
C ALA A 114 10.95 0.15 0.09
N LEU A 115 11.26 -0.17 1.35
CA LEU A 115 11.14 0.79 2.46
C LEU A 115 12.11 1.96 2.33
N VAL A 116 13.37 1.69 1.95
CA VAL A 116 14.38 2.73 1.72
C VAL A 116 13.95 3.64 0.57
N CYS A 117 13.57 3.07 -0.58
CA CYS A 117 13.13 3.85 -1.74
C CYS A 117 11.87 4.67 -1.44
N ALA A 118 10.85 4.09 -0.78
CA ALA A 118 9.64 4.82 -0.39
C ALA A 118 9.90 5.93 0.65
N SER A 119 10.96 5.79 1.46
CA SER A 119 11.40 6.80 2.42
C SER A 119 12.17 7.94 1.74
N MET A 120 13.09 7.62 0.83
CA MET A 120 13.77 8.60 -0.02
C MET A 120 12.78 9.35 -0.93
N TYR A 121 11.70 8.68 -1.37
CA TYR A 121 10.69 9.26 -2.24
C TYR A 121 10.05 10.53 -1.64
N THR A 122 10.02 10.68 -0.32
CA THR A 122 9.53 11.87 0.38
C THR A 122 10.23 13.17 -0.08
N ARG A 123 11.52 13.08 -0.43
CA ARG A 123 12.33 14.18 -0.99
C ARG A 123 12.35 14.15 -2.52
N VAL A 124 12.58 12.97 -3.10
CA VAL A 124 12.70 12.80 -4.56
C VAL A 124 11.44 13.27 -5.31
N LYS A 125 10.24 13.08 -4.74
CA LYS A 125 8.98 13.46 -5.39
C LYS A 125 8.81 14.97 -5.56
N GLN A 126 9.36 15.76 -4.63
CA GLN A 126 9.31 17.23 -4.63
C GLN A 126 9.95 17.84 -5.89
N GLY A 127 10.84 17.09 -6.56
CA GLY A 127 11.52 17.54 -7.76
C GLY A 127 12.57 18.61 -7.46
N GLY A 128 12.84 19.49 -8.43
CA GLY A 128 13.91 20.47 -8.34
C GLY A 128 15.30 19.87 -8.57
N SER A 129 16.33 20.60 -8.16
CA SER A 129 17.73 20.18 -8.33
C SER A 129 18.05 18.90 -7.54
N PRO A 130 19.11 18.15 -7.90
CA PRO A 130 19.54 16.99 -7.13
C PRO A 130 19.71 17.27 -5.63
N ALA A 131 20.20 18.46 -5.27
CA ALA A 131 20.36 18.87 -3.86
C ALA A 131 19.04 18.92 -3.09
N ASN A 132 17.92 19.26 -3.74
CA ASN A 132 16.59 19.27 -3.09
C ASN A 132 16.03 17.86 -2.88
N GLN A 133 16.54 16.88 -3.62
CA GLN A 133 16.11 15.48 -3.55
C GLN A 133 16.93 14.66 -2.57
N ARG A 134 18.00 15.24 -2.02
CA ARG A 134 18.84 14.67 -0.97
C ARG A 134 18.03 14.46 0.31
N ILE A 135 18.26 13.34 0.98
CA ILE A 135 17.74 13.05 2.32
C ILE A 135 18.89 12.82 3.29
N SER A 136 18.80 13.35 4.51
CA SER A 136 19.78 13.04 5.55
C SER A 136 19.61 11.59 6.04
N TYR A 137 20.68 11.02 6.59
CA TYR A 137 20.64 9.66 7.15
C TYR A 137 19.58 9.53 8.26
N ASP A 138 19.49 10.52 9.15
CA ASP A 138 18.54 10.50 10.26
C ASP A 138 17.08 10.55 9.81
N GLU A 139 16.77 11.41 8.82
CA GLU A 139 15.44 11.48 8.23
C GLU A 139 15.07 10.18 7.52
N LEU A 140 16.01 9.61 6.74
CA LEU A 140 15.82 8.33 6.09
C LEU A 140 15.54 7.24 7.11
N ARG A 141 16.38 7.12 8.14
CA ARG A 141 16.25 6.12 9.21
C ARG A 141 14.93 6.26 9.96
N SER A 142 14.51 7.49 10.28
CA SER A 142 13.23 7.77 10.95
C SER A 142 12.03 7.33 10.11
N GLN A 143 12.06 7.61 8.80
CA GLN A 143 10.97 7.23 7.91
C GLN A 143 10.95 5.71 7.62
N VAL A 144 12.11 5.07 7.45
CA VAL A 144 12.20 3.61 7.31
C VAL A 144 11.70 2.91 8.58
N LEU A 145 12.07 3.41 9.77
CA LEU A 145 11.55 2.90 11.03
C LEU A 145 10.03 3.00 11.07
N PHE A 146 9.48 4.17 10.76
CA PHE A 146 8.04 4.40 10.74
C PHE A 146 7.31 3.43 9.80
N LEU A 147 7.76 3.29 8.55
CA LEU A 147 7.14 2.38 7.58
C LEU A 147 7.31 0.92 7.99
N SER A 148 8.46 0.53 8.55
CA SER A 148 8.68 -0.85 9.04
C SER A 148 7.74 -1.20 10.20
N GLN A 149 7.46 -0.23 11.08
CA GLN A 149 6.47 -0.41 12.14
C GLN A 149 5.06 -0.43 11.57
N LEU A 150 4.74 0.44 10.61
CA LEU A 150 3.42 0.48 9.98
C LEU A 150 3.07 -0.87 9.34
N PHE A 151 4.01 -1.49 8.63
CA PHE A 151 3.78 -2.73 7.87
C PHE A 151 4.20 -4.02 8.59
N ARG A 152 4.39 -3.99 9.91
CA ARG A 152 4.80 -5.19 10.68
C ARG A 152 3.83 -6.37 10.60
N GLY A 153 2.55 -6.10 10.33
CA GLY A 153 1.54 -7.13 10.09
C GLY A 153 1.50 -7.66 8.64
N GLU A 154 2.12 -6.93 7.69
CA GLU A 154 2.15 -7.29 6.27
C GLU A 154 3.42 -8.05 5.89
N PHE A 155 4.56 -7.66 6.48
CA PHE A 155 5.87 -8.13 6.05
C PHE A 155 6.69 -8.70 7.21
N ILE A 156 7.61 -9.58 6.84
CA ILE A 156 8.58 -10.19 7.75
C ILE A 156 9.92 -9.53 7.49
N TYR A 157 10.54 -9.04 8.57
CA TYR A 157 11.83 -8.35 8.51
C TYR A 157 12.97 -9.25 8.97
N PRO A 158 14.19 -9.06 8.43
CA PRO A 158 15.38 -9.72 8.94
C PRO A 158 15.64 -9.36 10.41
N THR A 159 16.17 -10.31 11.17
CA THR A 159 16.35 -10.21 12.62
C THR A 159 17.60 -9.43 13.05
N GLU A 160 18.44 -8.99 12.12
CA GLU A 160 19.70 -8.26 12.37
C GLU A 160 19.48 -6.85 12.96
N GLY A 161 18.24 -6.37 12.91
CA GLY A 161 17.84 -5.06 13.42
C GLY A 161 17.88 -3.96 12.36
N LEU A 162 17.15 -2.87 12.61
CA LEU A 162 16.94 -1.80 11.63
C LEU A 162 18.24 -1.18 11.12
N GLY A 163 19.20 -0.90 12.02
CA GLY A 163 20.45 -0.22 11.66
C GLY A 163 21.31 -1.04 10.70
N ALA A 164 21.53 -2.32 11.02
CA ALA A 164 22.28 -3.24 10.16
C ALA A 164 21.58 -3.46 8.82
N ASN A 165 20.25 -3.69 8.84
CA ASN A 165 19.47 -3.85 7.61
C ASN A 165 19.55 -2.60 6.71
N LEU A 166 19.44 -1.40 7.28
CA LEU A 166 19.53 -0.14 6.54
C LEU A 166 20.92 0.06 5.93
N ASP A 167 21.99 -0.15 6.70
CA ASP A 167 23.37 -0.02 6.20
C ASP A 167 23.66 -1.01 5.07
N ASN A 168 23.26 -2.28 5.24
CA ASN A 168 23.41 -3.31 4.22
C ASN A 168 22.66 -2.95 2.93
N THR A 169 21.41 -2.46 3.03
CA THR A 169 20.64 -2.02 1.86
C THR A 169 21.27 -0.82 1.18
N LEU A 170 21.75 0.18 1.93
CA LEU A 170 22.39 1.36 1.35
C LEU A 170 23.69 1.02 0.61
N ARG A 171 24.54 0.16 1.19
CA ARG A 171 25.76 -0.32 0.53
C ARG A 171 25.45 -1.11 -0.74
N ALA A 172 24.41 -1.96 -0.71
CA ALA A 172 23.97 -2.68 -1.89
C ALA A 172 23.49 -1.72 -2.99
N PHE A 173 22.69 -0.71 -2.63
CA PHE A 173 22.24 0.31 -3.57
C PHE A 173 23.37 1.15 -4.16
N GLU A 174 24.41 1.47 -3.38
CA GLU A 174 25.59 2.17 -3.88
C GLU A 174 26.36 1.30 -4.88
N ALA A 175 26.59 0.02 -4.55
CA ALA A 175 27.24 -0.94 -5.45
C ALA A 175 26.47 -1.12 -6.77
N ASP A 176 25.14 -1.10 -6.69
CA ASP A 176 24.24 -1.18 -7.85
C ASP A 176 24.05 0.15 -8.59
N LYS A 177 24.71 1.22 -8.14
CA LYS A 177 24.60 2.57 -8.69
C LYS A 177 23.15 3.09 -8.70
N ILE A 178 22.36 2.76 -7.69
CA ILE A 178 21.01 3.30 -7.49
C ILE A 178 21.09 4.60 -6.68
N VAL A 179 21.97 4.64 -5.67
CA VAL A 179 22.18 5.78 -4.79
C VAL A 179 23.66 6.13 -4.68
N ASP A 180 23.96 7.38 -4.38
CA ASP A 180 25.27 7.83 -3.94
C ASP A 180 25.21 8.14 -2.44
N LEU A 181 26.19 7.68 -1.67
CA LEU A 181 26.26 7.89 -0.22
C LEU A 181 27.26 8.99 0.11
N VAL A 182 26.77 10.06 0.74
CA VAL A 182 27.60 11.15 1.25
C VAL A 182 28.12 10.74 2.62
N ARG A 183 29.44 10.78 2.80
CA ARG A 183 30.10 10.41 4.05
C ARG A 183 30.83 11.61 4.67
N ASP A 184 30.91 11.64 6.00
CA ASP A 184 31.76 12.59 6.72
C ASP A 184 33.24 12.16 6.70
N SER A 185 34.10 12.92 7.40
CA SER A 185 35.52 12.62 7.53
C SER A 185 35.83 11.31 8.27
N GLU A 186 34.88 10.80 9.06
CA GLU A 186 35.00 9.54 9.81
C GLU A 186 34.47 8.34 9.00
N GLY A 187 33.89 8.59 7.83
CA GLY A 187 33.32 7.57 6.95
C GLY A 187 31.86 7.24 7.25
N ASN A 188 31.20 7.95 8.16
CA ASN A 188 29.79 7.73 8.47
C ASN A 188 28.89 8.31 7.37
N ILE A 189 27.83 7.60 7.00
CA ILE A 189 26.85 8.08 6.02
C ILE A 189 26.05 9.23 6.66
N THR A 190 26.11 10.41 6.05
CA THR A 190 25.40 11.61 6.52
C THR A 190 24.18 11.95 5.66
N ALA A 191 24.24 11.64 4.36
CA ALA A 191 23.14 11.86 3.44
C ALA A 191 23.17 10.86 2.28
N ILE A 192 22.01 10.72 1.62
CA ILE A 192 21.79 9.80 0.51
C ILE A 192 21.19 10.58 -0.66
N ASP A 193 21.79 10.42 -1.83
CA ASP A 193 21.29 10.94 -3.10
C ASP A 193 20.91 9.78 -4.02
N LEU A 194 20.00 10.01 -4.97
CA LEU A 194 19.98 9.14 -6.15
C LEU A 194 21.33 9.25 -6.87
N SER A 195 21.77 8.19 -7.56
CA SER A 195 22.97 8.28 -8.39
C SER A 195 22.66 9.00 -9.71
N ASP A 196 23.69 9.56 -10.35
CA ASP A 196 23.53 10.14 -11.68
C ASP A 196 23.20 9.09 -12.76
N VAL A 197 23.68 7.86 -12.59
CA VAL A 197 23.34 6.73 -13.47
C VAL A 197 21.85 6.41 -13.39
N GLU A 198 21.31 6.33 -12.17
CA GLU A 198 19.90 6.04 -11.94
C GLU A 198 19.01 7.18 -12.44
N ARG A 199 19.44 8.45 -12.28
CA ARG A 199 18.75 9.61 -12.86
C ARG A 199 18.73 9.55 -14.39
N ALA A 200 19.86 9.25 -15.02
CA ALA A 200 19.98 9.14 -16.47
C ALA A 200 19.11 8.01 -17.04
N ALA A 201 18.95 6.91 -16.30
CA ALA A 201 18.07 5.80 -16.63
C ALA A 201 16.58 6.06 -16.32
N GLY A 202 16.19 7.29 -15.96
CA GLY A 202 14.80 7.64 -15.66
C GLY A 202 14.28 7.12 -14.32
N ARG A 203 15.18 6.68 -13.42
CA ARG A 203 14.91 6.12 -12.08
C ARG A 203 14.18 4.77 -12.09
N GLU A 204 14.36 3.97 -13.14
CA GLU A 204 13.62 2.73 -13.33
C GLU A 204 13.78 1.69 -12.20
N ASN A 205 14.93 1.63 -11.53
CA ASN A 205 15.19 0.66 -10.46
C ASN A 205 14.69 1.20 -9.13
N PHE A 206 14.94 2.48 -8.86
CA PHE A 206 14.40 3.17 -7.69
C PHE A 206 12.86 3.12 -7.68
N ASP A 207 12.23 3.40 -8.83
CA ASP A 207 10.78 3.36 -8.95
C ASP A 207 10.24 1.93 -8.84
N PHE A 208 10.94 0.94 -9.38
CA PHE A 208 10.56 -0.47 -9.23
C PHE A 208 10.32 -0.80 -7.75
N TYR A 209 11.26 -0.47 -6.88
CA TYR A 209 11.15 -0.71 -5.43
C TYR A 209 10.00 0.09 -4.80
N CYS A 210 9.77 1.33 -5.23
CA CYS A 210 8.62 2.11 -4.79
C CYS A 210 7.28 1.45 -5.20
N PHE A 211 7.17 0.97 -6.44
CA PHE A 211 5.96 0.32 -6.97
C PHE A 211 5.60 -0.97 -6.25
N LEU A 212 6.58 -1.65 -5.66
CA LEU A 212 6.32 -2.84 -4.84
C LEU A 212 5.45 -2.52 -3.61
N ILE A 213 5.73 -1.40 -2.93
CA ILE A 213 5.12 -1.09 -1.63
C ILE A 213 4.04 0.00 -1.69
N TRP A 214 4.02 0.86 -2.72
CA TRP A 214 3.02 1.93 -2.82
C TRP A 214 1.56 1.48 -2.66
N PRO A 215 1.10 0.32 -3.20
CA PRO A 215 -0.26 -0.15 -2.94
C PRO A 215 -0.57 -0.36 -1.45
N PHE A 216 0.40 -0.79 -0.65
CA PHE A 216 0.27 -0.96 0.80
C PHE A 216 0.27 0.40 1.51
N VAL A 217 1.13 1.34 1.09
CA VAL A 217 1.13 2.73 1.60
C VAL A 217 -0.23 3.38 1.36
N GLU A 218 -0.80 3.23 0.17
CA GLU A 218 -2.14 3.74 -0.16
C GLU A 218 -3.23 3.09 0.69
N ALA A 219 -3.19 1.77 0.89
CA ALA A 219 -4.19 1.06 1.69
C ALA A 219 -4.15 1.48 3.16
N PHE A 220 -2.97 1.58 3.76
CA PHE A 220 -2.81 2.04 5.15
C PHE A 220 -3.19 3.51 5.29
N TRP A 221 -2.83 4.36 4.32
CA TRP A 221 -3.27 5.75 4.30
C TRP A 221 -4.80 5.86 4.20
N LEU A 222 -5.44 5.07 3.33
CA LEU A 222 -6.90 5.03 3.20
C LEU A 222 -7.56 4.59 4.51
N GLY A 223 -7.01 3.56 5.15
CA GLY A 223 -7.44 3.13 6.47
C GLY A 223 -7.37 4.26 7.50
N ALA A 224 -6.24 4.95 7.60
CA ALA A 224 -6.03 6.08 8.52
C ALA A 224 -6.98 7.25 8.21
N VAL A 225 -7.19 7.54 6.93
CA VAL A 225 -8.16 8.55 6.47
C VAL A 225 -9.57 8.20 6.91
N ALA A 226 -10.00 6.94 6.76
CA ALA A 226 -11.33 6.51 7.17
C ALA A 226 -11.56 6.71 8.67
N LEU A 227 -10.52 6.54 9.49
CA LEU A 227 -10.59 6.75 10.94
C LEU A 227 -11.01 8.18 11.30
N MET A 228 -10.66 9.19 10.50
CA MET A 228 -11.06 10.58 10.79
C MET A 228 -12.59 10.75 10.77
N GLY A 229 -13.30 9.91 10.01
CA GLY A 229 -14.76 9.88 9.96
C GLY A 229 -15.41 9.32 11.22
N PHE A 230 -14.63 8.70 12.11
CA PHE A 230 -15.12 8.14 13.37
C PHE A 230 -15.09 9.14 14.52
N ALA A 231 -14.85 10.42 14.24
CA ALA A 231 -15.19 11.48 15.18
C ALA A 231 -16.72 11.73 15.13
N PRO A 232 -17.46 11.58 16.22
CA PRO A 232 -18.91 11.79 16.23
C PRO A 232 -19.26 13.23 15.85
N PRO A 233 -20.24 13.45 14.94
CA PRO A 233 -20.81 14.77 14.68
C PRO A 233 -21.42 15.38 15.96
N LYS A 234 -21.49 16.70 16.06
CA LYS A 234 -22.13 17.37 17.22
C LYS A 234 -23.59 16.97 17.46
N THR A 235 -24.30 16.60 16.40
CA THR A 235 -25.70 16.15 16.48
C THR A 235 -25.85 14.77 17.11
N TYR A 236 -24.77 13.99 17.21
CA TYR A 236 -24.79 12.65 17.77
C TYR A 236 -24.67 12.69 19.31
N GLN A 237 -25.65 12.11 20.00
CA GLN A 237 -25.77 12.11 21.47
C GLN A 237 -25.41 10.77 22.13
N GLY A 238 -24.76 9.85 21.40
CA GLY A 238 -24.41 8.52 21.89
C GLY A 238 -22.99 8.40 22.46
N ASP A 239 -22.59 7.16 22.74
CA ASP A 239 -21.31 6.79 23.38
C ASP A 239 -20.09 6.79 22.43
N GLY A 240 -20.32 7.04 21.15
CA GLY A 240 -19.30 7.15 20.10
C GLY A 240 -18.86 5.81 19.53
N TRP A 241 -19.43 4.69 19.97
CA TRP A 241 -19.08 3.36 19.52
C TRP A 241 -19.83 2.96 18.24
N LEU A 242 -19.09 2.59 17.21
CA LEU A 242 -19.61 2.17 15.91
C LEU A 242 -19.40 0.66 15.69
N PRO A 243 -20.27 -0.04 14.93
CA PRO A 243 -20.02 -1.44 14.57
C PRO A 243 -18.75 -1.60 13.72
N VAL A 244 -17.84 -2.50 14.12
CA VAL A 244 -16.53 -2.69 13.45
C VAL A 244 -16.71 -2.99 11.96
N LYS A 245 -17.64 -3.86 11.60
CA LYS A 245 -17.87 -4.24 10.20
C LYS A 245 -18.26 -3.05 9.32
N LYS A 246 -19.15 -2.18 9.80
CA LYS A 246 -19.56 -0.98 9.07
C LYS A 246 -18.38 -0.01 8.89
N CYS A 247 -17.55 0.12 9.93
CA CYS A 247 -16.33 0.93 9.87
C CYS A 247 -15.34 0.42 8.81
N GLN A 248 -15.08 -0.89 8.79
CA GLN A 248 -14.18 -1.52 7.81
C GLN A 248 -14.72 -1.42 6.37
N ASP A 249 -16.03 -1.61 6.17
CA ASP A 249 -16.66 -1.49 4.85
C ASP A 249 -16.62 -0.03 4.35
N SER A 250 -16.73 0.95 5.25
CA SER A 250 -16.69 2.38 4.92
C SER A 250 -15.34 2.87 4.41
N ALA A 251 -14.24 2.24 4.87
CA ALA A 251 -12.88 2.57 4.45
C ALA A 251 -12.62 2.25 2.96
N GLN A 252 -13.44 1.41 2.32
CA GLN A 252 -13.27 1.01 0.93
C GLN A 252 -13.75 2.07 -0.10
N LEU A 253 -14.34 3.19 0.34
CA LEU A 253 -15.04 4.16 -0.53
C LEU A 253 -14.20 5.41 -0.91
N GLY A 254 -12.87 5.36 -0.79
CA GLY A 254 -11.99 6.51 -1.03
C GLY A 254 -11.50 6.71 -2.47
N ASP A 255 -11.05 7.93 -2.77
CA ASP A 255 -10.38 8.30 -4.02
C ASP A 255 -8.93 7.79 -4.02
N LEU A 256 -8.59 6.90 -4.96
CA LEU A 256 -7.36 6.11 -4.91
C LEU A 256 -6.54 6.20 -6.19
N SER A 257 -5.22 6.31 -6.02
CA SER A 257 -4.26 6.22 -7.12
C SER A 257 -4.03 4.78 -7.59
N TYR A 258 -4.35 3.78 -6.75
CA TYR A 258 -4.20 2.36 -7.04
C TYR A 258 -5.48 1.60 -6.72
N PHE A 259 -6.06 0.93 -7.71
CA PHE A 259 -7.21 0.04 -7.49
C PHE A 259 -6.85 -1.15 -6.58
N GLU A 260 -5.58 -1.57 -6.60
CA GLU A 260 -5.02 -2.59 -5.71
C GLU A 260 -5.08 -2.19 -4.22
N ALA A 261 -5.11 -0.89 -3.91
CA ALA A 261 -5.17 -0.40 -2.53
C ALA A 261 -6.51 -0.67 -1.83
N VAL A 262 -7.55 -1.10 -2.58
CA VAL A 262 -8.84 -1.56 -2.05
C VAL A 262 -8.78 -3.04 -1.61
N ASN A 263 -7.59 -3.66 -1.56
CA ASN A 263 -7.47 -5.03 -1.07
C ASN A 263 -8.01 -5.14 0.36
N LYS A 264 -9.09 -5.93 0.51
CA LYS A 264 -9.78 -6.12 1.79
C LYS A 264 -8.87 -6.69 2.86
N GLU A 265 -7.92 -7.56 2.51
CA GLU A 265 -7.01 -8.13 3.50
C GLU A 265 -6.00 -7.08 3.98
N THR A 266 -5.43 -6.29 3.08
CA THR A 266 -4.52 -5.19 3.45
C THR A 266 -5.21 -4.13 4.30
N LEU A 267 -6.46 -3.77 3.98
CA LEU A 267 -7.25 -2.84 4.82
C LEU A 267 -7.56 -3.42 6.20
N LYS A 268 -7.83 -4.72 6.29
CA LYS A 268 -8.05 -5.42 7.56
C LYS A 268 -6.77 -5.51 8.40
N ASN A 269 -5.63 -5.72 7.77
CA ASN A 269 -4.32 -5.68 8.42
C ASN A 269 -4.00 -4.26 8.92
N ALA A 270 -4.28 -3.22 8.12
CA ALA A 270 -4.17 -1.83 8.55
C ALA A 270 -5.05 -1.56 9.79
N TRP A 271 -6.30 -2.03 9.78
CA TRP A 271 -7.19 -1.92 10.93
C TRP A 271 -6.63 -2.59 12.19
N THR A 272 -6.14 -3.83 12.03
CA THR A 272 -5.53 -4.60 13.12
C THR A 272 -4.33 -3.85 13.69
N ARG A 273 -3.51 -3.27 12.80
CA ARG A 273 -2.37 -2.46 13.21
C ARG A 273 -2.79 -1.21 14.00
N PHE A 274 -3.85 -0.53 13.58
CA PHE A 274 -4.37 0.64 14.29
C PHE A 274 -4.99 0.28 15.65
N GLU A 275 -5.56 -0.92 15.80
CA GLU A 275 -5.98 -1.47 17.10
C GLU A 275 -4.76 -1.74 18.01
N GLU A 276 -3.71 -2.36 17.49
CA GLU A 276 -2.47 -2.66 18.24
C GLU A 276 -1.73 -1.40 18.72
N GLU A 277 -1.71 -0.35 17.90
CA GLU A 277 -1.10 0.95 18.23
C GLU A 277 -1.99 1.81 19.16
N GLY A 278 -3.16 1.30 19.54
CA GLY A 278 -4.10 1.99 20.42
C GLY A 278 -4.80 3.19 19.76
N ILE A 279 -4.75 3.32 18.44
CA ILE A 279 -5.48 4.36 17.69
C ILE A 279 -6.98 4.07 17.75
N ILE A 280 -7.35 2.79 17.63
CA ILE A 280 -8.72 2.28 17.69
C ILE A 280 -8.88 1.43 18.94
N LEU A 281 -9.93 1.71 19.71
CA LEU A 281 -10.36 0.84 20.80
C LEU A 281 -11.46 -0.08 20.28
N VAL A 282 -11.32 -1.39 20.51
CA VAL A 282 -12.30 -2.40 20.10
C VAL A 282 -12.91 -3.08 21.34
N ALA A 283 -14.23 -2.98 21.47
CA ALA A 283 -15.00 -3.69 22.48
C ALA A 283 -15.60 -4.97 21.89
N LYS A 284 -15.19 -6.12 22.42
CA LYS A 284 -15.68 -7.45 22.05
C LYS A 284 -16.59 -7.98 23.16
N SER A 285 -17.78 -8.45 22.80
CA SER A 285 -18.68 -9.12 23.75
C SER A 285 -18.28 -10.58 23.94
N ARG A 286 -18.52 -11.14 25.13
CA ARG A 286 -18.42 -12.59 25.38
C ARG A 286 -19.46 -13.38 24.58
N ASN A 287 -20.58 -12.74 24.22
CA ASN A 287 -21.59 -13.33 23.36
C ASN A 287 -21.24 -13.05 21.89
N SER A 288 -20.90 -14.11 21.14
CA SER A 288 -20.53 -14.03 19.71
C SER A 288 -21.64 -13.49 18.80
N LYS A 289 -22.89 -13.45 19.27
CA LYS A 289 -24.02 -12.84 18.54
C LYS A 289 -23.99 -11.32 18.57
N ILE A 290 -23.31 -10.72 19.56
CA ILE A 290 -23.19 -9.26 19.67
C ILE A 290 -21.97 -8.83 18.84
N PRO A 291 -22.17 -8.06 17.76
CA PRO A 291 -21.06 -7.64 16.91
C PRO A 291 -20.10 -6.74 17.69
N PRO A 292 -18.79 -6.84 17.42
CA PRO A 292 -17.81 -5.98 18.06
C PRO A 292 -18.04 -4.52 17.65
N LYS A 293 -17.75 -3.61 18.58
CA LYS A 293 -17.82 -2.17 18.36
C LYS A 293 -16.42 -1.56 18.45
N ALA A 294 -16.20 -0.48 17.72
CA ALA A 294 -14.97 0.28 17.73
C ALA A 294 -15.24 1.77 17.94
N LYS A 295 -14.25 2.47 18.50
CA LYS A 295 -14.18 3.93 18.55
C LYS A 295 -12.73 4.38 18.49
N LEU A 296 -12.50 5.64 18.15
CA LEU A 296 -11.18 6.24 18.33
C LEU A 296 -10.80 6.33 19.80
N ALA A 297 -9.54 6.10 20.09
CA ALA A 297 -8.98 6.46 21.37
C ALA A 297 -9.01 8.00 21.55
N PRO A 298 -9.25 8.53 22.78
CA PRO A 298 -9.48 9.95 23.00
C PRO A 298 -8.40 10.87 22.43
N GLU A 299 -7.13 10.49 22.54
CA GLU A 299 -5.97 11.24 22.07
C GLU A 299 -5.76 11.19 20.55
N TRP A 300 -6.50 10.32 19.86
CA TRP A 300 -6.52 10.17 18.41
C TRP A 300 -7.80 10.73 17.78
N LYS A 301 -8.71 11.28 18.59
CA LYS A 301 -9.99 11.83 18.12
C LYS A 301 -9.75 13.06 17.26
N SER A 302 -10.24 13.03 16.02
CA SER A 302 -10.22 14.20 15.13
C SER A 302 -11.04 15.36 15.69
N THR A 303 -10.53 16.58 15.53
CA THR A 303 -11.19 17.80 15.96
C THR A 303 -12.24 18.23 14.93
N ARG A 304 -13.37 18.74 15.42
CA ARG A 304 -14.43 19.34 14.60
C ARG A 304 -14.51 20.84 14.84
N ASN A 305 -14.73 21.59 13.77
CA ASN A 305 -14.88 23.03 13.83
C ASN A 305 -16.13 23.41 14.65
N PRO A 306 -16.02 24.34 15.62
CA PRO A 306 -17.14 24.73 16.45
C PRO A 306 -18.34 25.34 15.70
N GLU A 307 -18.12 26.02 14.58
CA GLU A 307 -19.15 26.77 13.86
C GLU A 307 -19.88 25.92 12.82
N ASN A 308 -19.13 25.14 12.03
CA ASN A 308 -19.68 24.39 10.89
C ASN A 308 -19.64 22.86 11.05
N ASP A 309 -19.14 22.36 12.18
CA ASP A 309 -19.08 20.93 12.52
C ASP A 309 -18.22 20.06 11.56
N LEU A 310 -17.45 20.67 10.66
CA LEU A 310 -16.56 19.96 9.74
C LEU A 310 -15.29 19.48 10.45
N LEU A 311 -14.72 18.37 9.97
CA LEU A 311 -13.42 17.87 10.43
C LEU A 311 -12.30 18.87 10.10
N ILE A 312 -11.42 19.12 11.06
CA ILE A 312 -10.24 19.97 10.92
C ILE A 312 -9.02 19.09 10.58
N PRO A 313 -8.18 19.47 9.61
CA PRO A 313 -6.92 18.78 9.27
C PRO A 313 -5.83 19.04 10.33
N GLU A 314 -6.08 18.70 11.59
CA GLU A 314 -5.16 18.94 12.71
C GLU A 314 -5.20 17.80 13.73
N GLY A 315 -4.16 17.72 14.54
CA GLY A 315 -4.04 16.79 15.65
C GLY A 315 -3.36 15.47 15.27
N ARG A 316 -3.20 14.61 16.28
CA ARG A 316 -2.33 13.43 16.19
C ARG A 316 -2.68 12.45 15.06
N LEU A 317 -3.98 12.22 14.81
CA LEU A 317 -4.43 11.35 13.71
C LEU A 317 -4.16 11.98 12.33
N TRP A 318 -4.28 13.29 12.22
CA TRP A 318 -3.92 14.01 11.01
C TRP A 318 -2.41 13.91 10.74
N ASP A 319 -1.58 14.20 11.74
CA ASP A 319 -0.12 14.13 11.62
C ASP A 319 0.36 12.72 11.24
N PHE A 320 -0.25 11.69 11.84
CA PHE A 320 0.01 10.30 11.48
C PHE A 320 -0.40 9.99 10.04
N THR A 321 -1.58 10.43 9.62
CA THR A 321 -2.06 10.26 8.24
C THR A 321 -1.14 10.97 7.23
N GLU A 322 -0.71 12.19 7.52
CA GLU A 322 0.24 12.95 6.71
C GLU A 322 1.60 12.27 6.65
N LYS A 323 2.08 11.69 7.75
CA LYS A 323 3.33 10.93 7.78
C LYS A 323 3.30 9.71 6.85
N ILE A 324 2.15 9.02 6.74
CA ILE A 324 1.96 7.97 5.72
C ILE A 324 1.91 8.61 4.31
N ALA A 325 1.20 9.74 4.16
CA ALA A 325 1.02 10.43 2.89
C ALA A 325 2.34 10.89 2.26
N GLN A 326 3.35 11.19 3.07
CA GLN A 326 4.69 11.56 2.60
C GLN A 326 5.32 10.45 1.73
N SER A 327 5.05 9.17 1.98
CA SER A 327 5.59 8.05 1.20
C SER A 327 4.67 7.59 0.06
N ARG A 328 3.48 8.18 -0.09
CA ARG A 328 2.56 7.91 -1.20
C ARG A 328 3.10 8.45 -2.52
N ARG A 329 2.79 7.74 -3.60
CA ARG A 329 3.03 8.20 -4.97
C ARG A 329 2.24 9.47 -5.24
N GLU A 330 2.87 10.45 -5.88
CA GLU A 330 2.13 11.61 -6.40
C GLU A 330 1.12 11.16 -7.47
N GLY A 331 -0.14 11.56 -7.30
CA GLY A 331 -1.15 11.43 -8.35
C GLY A 331 -0.79 12.26 -9.59
N LYS A 332 -1.55 12.10 -10.69
CA LYS A 332 -1.31 12.82 -11.95
C LYS A 332 -1.27 14.36 -11.80
N ASN A 333 -1.87 14.91 -10.74
CA ASN A 333 -1.88 16.34 -10.46
C ASN A 333 -0.98 16.68 -9.26
N ARG A 334 0.29 17.00 -9.54
CA ARG A 334 1.30 17.42 -8.55
C ARG A 334 0.91 18.65 -7.71
N ARG A 335 -0.03 19.48 -8.19
CA ARG A 335 -0.43 20.74 -7.55
C ARG A 335 -1.60 20.60 -6.56
N ASP A 336 -2.23 19.43 -6.49
CA ASP A 336 -3.50 19.28 -5.76
C ASP A 336 -3.34 18.74 -4.34
N GLY A 337 -2.12 18.52 -3.81
CA GLY A 337 -1.91 17.86 -2.51
C GLY A 337 -2.79 18.40 -1.37
N ALA A 338 -2.83 19.72 -1.17
CA ALA A 338 -3.68 20.37 -0.15
C ALA A 338 -5.19 20.28 -0.47
N THR A 339 -5.55 20.35 -1.75
CA THR A 339 -6.95 20.28 -2.22
C THR A 339 -7.51 18.85 -2.11
N VAL A 340 -6.67 17.84 -2.37
CA VAL A 340 -6.97 16.41 -2.23
C VAL A 340 -7.22 16.09 -0.75
N SER A 341 -6.35 16.56 0.15
CA SER A 341 -6.53 16.43 1.60
C SER A 341 -7.88 16.97 2.08
N THR A 342 -8.28 18.16 1.62
CA THR A 342 -9.58 18.76 1.97
C THR A 342 -10.77 17.99 1.37
N ARG A 343 -10.67 17.55 0.11
CA ARG A 343 -11.74 16.76 -0.55
C ARG A 343 -11.94 15.42 0.15
N VAL A 344 -10.84 14.73 0.44
CA VAL A 344 -10.83 13.43 1.10
C VAL A 344 -11.42 13.54 2.51
N LEU A 345 -11.03 14.57 3.28
CA LEU A 345 -11.65 14.85 4.58
C LEU A 345 -13.16 15.07 4.50
N ARG A 346 -13.65 15.81 3.50
CA ARG A 346 -15.11 16.02 3.30
C ARG A 346 -15.85 14.73 2.97
N LEU A 347 -15.27 13.89 2.11
CA LEU A 347 -15.85 12.58 1.78
C LEU A 347 -15.88 11.68 3.02
N THR A 348 -14.79 11.62 3.76
CA THR A 348 -14.69 10.90 5.03
C THR A 348 -15.71 11.41 6.05
N ASP A 349 -15.90 12.73 6.19
CA ASP A 349 -16.90 13.30 7.10
C ASP A 349 -18.32 12.88 6.69
N THR A 350 -18.61 12.91 5.39
CA THR A 350 -19.91 12.47 4.84
C THR A 350 -20.18 11.01 5.18
N ILE A 351 -19.21 10.14 4.95
CA ILE A 351 -19.29 8.71 5.28
C ILE A 351 -19.48 8.51 6.80
N GLY A 352 -18.70 9.23 7.62
CA GLY A 352 -18.80 9.21 9.08
C GLY A 352 -20.18 9.60 9.59
N ARG A 353 -20.77 10.68 9.05
CA ARG A 353 -22.13 11.11 9.39
C ARG A 353 -23.17 10.03 9.08
N VAL A 354 -23.07 9.35 7.93
CA VAL A 354 -23.96 8.25 7.57
C VAL A 354 -23.81 7.09 8.56
N LEU A 355 -22.58 6.72 8.92
CA LEU A 355 -22.33 5.65 9.91
C LEU A 355 -22.98 5.95 11.26
N TYR A 356 -22.85 7.18 11.75
CA TYR A 356 -23.46 7.60 13.01
C TYR A 356 -24.99 7.68 12.93
N ALA A 357 -25.55 8.18 11.83
CA ALA A 357 -26.99 8.22 11.61
C ALA A 357 -27.60 6.81 11.58
N GLU A 358 -26.98 5.89 10.85
CA GLU A 358 -27.40 4.48 10.83
C GLU A 358 -27.26 3.82 12.20
N SER A 359 -26.19 4.12 12.94
CA SER A 359 -26.00 3.57 14.29
C SER A 359 -27.06 4.06 15.28
N MET A 360 -27.57 5.29 15.14
CA MET A 360 -28.68 5.78 15.96
C MET A 360 -30.00 5.11 15.56
N ALA A 361 -30.25 4.92 14.26
CA ALA A 361 -31.41 4.18 13.78
C ALA A 361 -31.41 2.73 14.28
N ASP A 362 -30.28 2.03 14.19
CA ASP A 362 -30.12 0.65 14.67
C ASP A 362 -30.28 0.53 16.20
N ALA A 363 -29.96 1.58 16.97
CA ALA A 363 -30.15 1.61 18.41
C ALA A 363 -31.64 1.69 18.82
N GLY A 364 -32.49 2.26 17.95
CA GLY A 364 -33.94 2.35 18.16
C GLY A 364 -34.73 1.15 17.62
N MET A 365 -34.10 0.22 16.90
CA MET A 365 -34.76 -0.95 16.29
C MET A 365 -34.71 -2.18 17.19
N THR A 366 -35.81 -2.94 17.24
CA THR A 366 -35.84 -4.25 17.90
C THR A 366 -34.99 -5.28 17.13
N GLU A 367 -34.61 -6.39 17.76
CA GLU A 367 -33.85 -7.46 17.07
C GLU A 367 -34.64 -8.08 15.89
N GLU A 368 -35.98 -8.08 15.97
CA GLU A 368 -36.86 -8.52 14.89
C GLU A 368 -36.82 -7.54 13.70
N ASP A 369 -36.86 -6.23 13.96
CA ASP A 369 -36.76 -5.19 12.92
C ASP A 369 -35.42 -5.24 12.19
N LYS A 370 -34.32 -5.48 12.93
CA LYS A 370 -32.98 -5.64 12.35
C LYS A 370 -32.88 -6.87 11.46
N ALA A 371 -33.50 -7.99 11.87
CA ALA A 371 -33.54 -9.21 11.08
C ALA A 371 -34.36 -9.03 9.79
N LEU A 372 -35.49 -8.32 9.86
CA LEU A 372 -36.33 -7.99 8.72
C LEU A 372 -35.60 -7.10 7.71
N SER A 373 -34.94 -6.04 8.19
CA SER A 373 -34.17 -5.09 7.37
C SER A 373 -33.01 -5.78 6.64
N LYS A 374 -32.24 -6.63 7.33
CA LYS A 374 -31.17 -7.44 6.71
C LYS A 374 -31.70 -8.39 5.63
N LYS A 375 -32.88 -8.99 5.83
CA LYS A 375 -33.53 -9.90 4.87
C LYS A 375 -33.99 -9.14 3.61
N GLN A 376 -34.51 -7.93 3.78
CA GLN A 376 -34.88 -7.04 2.67
C GLN A 376 -33.66 -6.52 1.89
N GLN A 377 -32.58 -6.15 2.59
CA GLN A 377 -31.34 -5.68 1.97
C GLN A 377 -30.65 -6.78 1.15
N LYS A 378 -30.59 -8.02 1.66
CA LYS A 378 -30.10 -9.18 0.89
C LYS A 378 -30.94 -9.46 -0.36
N ARG A 379 -32.28 -9.35 -0.27
CA ARG A 379 -33.18 -9.49 -1.43
C ARG A 379 -32.90 -8.41 -2.48
N ARG A 380 -32.69 -7.16 -2.07
CA ARG A 380 -32.34 -6.05 -2.99
C ARG A 380 -30.98 -6.22 -3.66
N GLN A 381 -29.97 -6.70 -2.92
CA GLN A 381 -28.65 -6.98 -3.49
C GLN A 381 -28.68 -8.15 -4.48
N ALA A 382 -29.41 -9.22 -4.17
CA ALA A 382 -29.60 -10.35 -5.09
C ALA A 382 -30.33 -9.94 -6.39
N MET A 383 -31.30 -9.02 -6.29
CA MET A 383 -32.00 -8.45 -7.45
C MET A 383 -31.08 -7.57 -8.31
N LYS A 384 -30.22 -6.75 -7.70
CA LYS A 384 -29.23 -5.94 -8.42
C LYS A 384 -28.16 -6.77 -9.12
N ALA A 385 -27.68 -7.85 -8.49
CA ALA A 385 -26.71 -8.76 -9.10
C ALA A 385 -27.30 -9.50 -10.32
N ARG A 386 -28.62 -9.75 -10.32
CA ARG A 386 -29.34 -10.33 -11.47
C ARG A 386 -29.62 -9.37 -12.62
N ALA A 387 -29.53 -8.06 -12.38
CA ALA A 387 -29.76 -7.04 -13.41
C ALA A 387 -28.46 -6.63 -14.15
N HIS A 388 -27.31 -7.19 -13.75
CA HIS A 388 -25.99 -6.98 -14.35
C HIS A 388 -25.40 -8.25 -15.00
N LEU A 389 -26.20 -9.32 -15.10
CA LEU A 389 -26.03 -10.43 -16.05
C LEU A 389 -26.96 -10.16 -17.23
#